data_AF-A0A5D0RSJ2-F1
#
_entry.id   AF-A0A5D0RSJ2-F1
#
_cell.length_a   1.000
_cell.length_b   1.000
_cell.length_c   1.000
_cell.angle_alpha   90.00
_cell.angle_beta   90.00
_cell.angle_gamma   90.00
#
_symmetry.space_group_name_H-M   'P 1'
#
loop_
_entity.id
_entity.type
_entity.pdbx_description
1 polymer ?
#
loop_
_entity_poly.entity_id
_entity_poly.type
_entity_poly.pdbx_seq_one_letter_code
_entity_poly.pdbx_strand_id
1 'polypeptide(L)'
;MRHRGFSLVELLIVLSVMAALIAVMIPIGMNAIRKAKAVKVARNLKSLAETTQNTIMINGLTADIIDNLYDYTSDIPGDYKLRIFNTGDGSVYICSLYTGTDVSTITLCEMLPDINYANDEYKIMTVNRGYFYVDRPSYVRTDSPVLAPLNSIYYSLVLTEY
;
A
#
# COMPACT_ATOMS: atom_id res chain seq x y z
N MET A 1 -11.18 30.39 -57.18
CA MET A 1 -10.70 29.20 -56.45
C MET A 1 -11.82 28.74 -55.52
N ARG A 2 -12.38 27.54 -55.73
CA ARG A 2 -13.53 27.04 -54.95
C ARG A 2 -13.02 26.25 -53.74
N HIS A 3 -13.11 26.83 -52.55
CA HIS A 3 -12.89 26.09 -51.30
C HIS A 3 -13.97 25.02 -51.18
N ARG A 4 -13.57 23.75 -51.08
CA ARG A 4 -14.48 22.67 -50.69
C ARG A 4 -14.49 22.62 -49.17
N GLY A 5 -15.59 23.03 -48.55
CA GLY A 5 -15.84 22.76 -47.14
C GLY A 5 -16.19 21.29 -46.93
N PHE A 6 -15.94 20.78 -45.73
CA PHE A 6 -16.37 19.45 -45.30
C PHE A 6 -17.90 19.34 -45.32
N SER A 7 -18.44 18.23 -45.82
CA SER A 7 -19.87 17.93 -45.72
C SER A 7 -20.25 17.59 -44.28
N LEU A 8 -21.47 17.96 -43.88
CA LEU A 8 -22.04 17.63 -42.57
C LEU A 8 -22.04 16.10 -42.33
N VAL A 9 -22.30 15.33 -43.39
CA VAL A 9 -22.31 13.86 -43.35
C VAL A 9 -20.90 13.29 -43.18
N GLU A 10 -19.90 13.88 -43.85
CA GLU A 10 -18.51 13.45 -43.71
C GLU A 10 -18.02 13.67 -42.27
N LEU A 11 -18.36 14.81 -41.66
CA LEU A 11 -18.03 15.07 -40.26
C LEU A 11 -18.75 14.10 -39.30
N LEU A 12 -20.01 13.78 -39.59
CA LEU A 12 -20.83 12.92 -38.74
C LEU A 12 -20.31 11.48 -38.73
N ILE A 13 -19.93 10.95 -39.90
CA ILE A 13 -19.31 9.63 -39.99
C ILE A 13 -17.96 9.63 -39.28
N VAL A 14 -17.14 10.68 -39.44
CA VAL A 14 -15.84 10.78 -38.77
C VAL A 14 -15.98 10.75 -37.25
N LEU A 15 -16.88 11.56 -36.69
CA LEU A 15 -17.14 11.57 -35.25
C LEU A 15 -17.66 10.21 -34.77
N SER A 16 -18.54 9.58 -35.55
CA SER A 16 -19.09 8.26 -35.22
C SER A 16 -18.00 7.18 -35.19
N VAL A 17 -17.10 7.18 -36.16
CA VAL A 17 -15.98 6.23 -36.22
C VAL A 17 -14.97 6.50 -35.10
N MET A 18 -14.64 7.77 -34.82
CA MET A 18 -13.77 8.12 -33.69
C MET A 18 -14.36 7.65 -32.36
N ALA A 19 -15.66 7.85 -32.14
CA ALA A 19 -16.35 7.39 -30.95
C ALA A 19 -16.31 5.86 -30.82
N ALA A 20 -16.54 5.13 -31.92
CA ALA A 20 -16.45 3.67 -31.93
C ALA A 20 -15.05 3.17 -31.58
N LEU A 21 -13.99 3.82 -32.08
CA LEU A 21 -12.61 3.46 -31.76
C LEU A 21 -12.28 3.68 -30.28
N ILE A 22 -12.66 4.84 -29.74
CA ILE A 22 -12.44 5.16 -28.32
C ILE A 22 -13.17 4.16 -27.43
N ALA A 23 -14.42 3.81 -27.78
CA ALA A 23 -15.22 2.86 -27.03
C ALA A 23 -14.55 1.48 -26.88
N VAL A 24 -13.85 1.01 -27.93
CA VAL A 24 -13.11 -0.27 -27.88
C VAL A 24 -11.85 -0.17 -27.01
N MET A 25 -11.20 0.99 -26.96
CA MET A 25 -9.94 1.18 -26.23
C MET A 25 -10.12 1.44 -24.73
N ILE A 26 -11.22 2.08 -24.31
CA ILE A 26 -11.51 2.40 -22.89
C ILE A 26 -11.34 1.22 -21.92
N PRO A 27 -11.94 0.03 -22.15
CA PRO A 27 -11.83 -1.07 -21.17
C PRO A 27 -10.39 -1.56 -20.96
N ILE A 28 -9.54 -1.46 -21.98
CA ILE A 28 -8.11 -1.83 -21.91
C ILE A 28 -7.37 -0.83 -21.02
N GLY A 29 -7.60 0.47 -21.23
CA GLY A 29 -7.02 1.53 -20.42
C GLY A 29 -7.42 1.43 -18.95
N MET A 30 -8.68 1.13 -18.66
CA MET A 30 -9.15 0.93 -17.27
C MET A 30 -8.42 -0.22 -16.57
N ASN A 31 -8.19 -1.33 -17.27
CA ASN A 31 -7.42 -2.45 -16.71
C ASN A 31 -5.95 -2.09 -16.46
N ALA A 32 -5.34 -1.33 -17.36
CA ALA A 32 -3.98 -0.82 -17.18
C ALA A 32 -3.87 0.12 -15.96
N ILE A 33 -4.84 1.02 -15.79
CA ILE A 33 -4.89 1.95 -14.64
C ILE A 33 -5.03 1.17 -13.32
N ARG A 34 -5.92 0.17 -13.27
CA ARG A 34 -6.08 -0.69 -12.08
C ARG A 34 -4.78 -1.40 -11.72
N LYS A 35 -4.06 -1.93 -12.71
CA LYS A 35 -2.75 -2.57 -12.52
C LYS A 35 -1.68 -1.57 -12.05
N ALA A 36 -1.60 -0.39 -12.68
CA ALA A 36 -0.66 0.64 -12.29
C ALA A 36 -0.88 1.10 -10.84
N LYS A 37 -2.15 1.22 -10.42
CA LYS A 37 -2.52 1.53 -9.04
C LYS A 37 -2.10 0.44 -8.07
N ALA A 38 -2.32 -0.83 -8.40
CA ALA A 38 -1.84 -1.95 -7.60
C ALA A 38 -0.31 -1.89 -7.42
N VAL A 39 0.45 -1.70 -8.50
CA VAL A 39 1.92 -1.55 -8.44
C VAL A 39 2.33 -0.35 -7.57
N LYS A 40 1.60 0.77 -7.67
CA LYS A 40 1.87 1.95 -6.83
C LYS A 40 1.69 1.64 -5.35
N VAL A 41 0.56 1.03 -4.96
CA VAL A 41 0.30 0.65 -3.57
C VAL A 41 1.37 -0.32 -3.07
N ALA A 42 1.68 -1.33 -3.88
CA ALA A 42 2.66 -2.34 -3.57
C ALA A 42 4.06 -1.78 -3.32
N ARG A 43 4.53 -0.87 -4.21
CA ARG A 43 5.81 -0.16 -4.04
C ARG A 43 5.82 0.73 -2.81
N ASN A 44 4.72 1.44 -2.56
CA ASN A 44 4.59 2.29 -1.38
C ASN A 44 4.68 1.46 -0.09
N LEU A 45 4.01 0.31 -0.01
CA LEU A 45 4.08 -0.60 1.14
C LEU A 45 5.50 -1.08 1.39
N LYS A 46 6.18 -1.56 0.33
CA LYS A 46 7.55 -2.03 0.43
C LYS A 46 8.50 -0.91 0.85
N SER A 47 8.43 0.24 0.17
CA SER A 47 9.25 1.41 0.49
C SER A 47 9.04 1.86 1.93
N LEU A 48 7.80 1.85 2.43
CA LEU A 48 7.51 2.27 3.79
C LEU A 48 8.17 1.34 4.82
N ALA A 49 8.08 0.03 4.62
CA ALA A 49 8.71 -0.95 5.50
C ALA A 49 10.25 -0.88 5.43
N GLU A 50 10.83 -0.78 4.24
CA GLU A 50 12.29 -0.70 4.05
C GLU A 50 12.89 0.60 4.62
N THR A 51 12.23 1.74 4.41
CA THR A 51 12.68 3.01 5.02
C THR A 51 12.62 2.92 6.54
N THR A 52 11.54 2.35 7.09
CA THR A 52 11.40 2.14 8.53
C THR A 52 12.47 1.20 9.09
N GLN A 53 12.75 0.11 8.38
CA GLN A 53 13.83 -0.82 8.72
C GLN A 53 15.17 -0.12 8.78
N ASN A 54 15.50 0.66 7.75
CA ASN A 54 16.76 1.41 7.70
C ASN A 54 16.85 2.43 8.85
N THR A 55 15.76 3.13 9.17
CA THR A 55 15.70 4.04 10.32
C THR A 55 16.01 3.33 11.63
N ILE A 56 15.38 2.18 11.88
CA ILE A 56 15.62 1.38 13.09
C ILE A 56 17.08 0.89 13.13
N MET A 57 17.61 0.40 12.01
CA MET A 57 18.96 -0.13 11.93
C MET A 57 20.06 0.94 12.16
N ILE A 58 19.79 2.19 11.80
CA ILE A 58 20.73 3.31 12.02
C ILE A 58 20.60 3.87 13.43
N ASN A 59 19.38 4.08 13.92
CA ASN A 59 19.12 4.86 15.12
C ASN A 59 18.82 4.01 16.37
N GLY A 60 18.62 2.70 16.23
CA GLY A 60 18.07 1.87 17.31
C GLY A 60 16.55 1.77 17.28
N LEU A 61 16.00 0.76 17.98
CA LEU A 61 14.60 0.78 18.37
C LEU A 61 14.49 1.41 19.77
N THR A 62 14.38 2.75 19.82
CA THR A 62 14.17 3.49 21.06
C THR A 62 12.71 3.91 21.21
N ALA A 63 12.27 4.18 22.45
CA ALA A 63 10.93 4.71 22.71
C ALA A 63 10.65 6.01 21.93
N ASP A 64 11.66 6.87 21.79
CA ASP A 64 11.57 8.12 21.02
C ASP A 64 11.32 7.89 19.53
N ILE A 65 12.03 6.93 18.92
CA ILE A 65 11.83 6.58 17.51
C ILE A 65 10.45 5.97 17.30
N ILE A 66 9.99 5.16 18.24
CA ILE A 66 8.67 4.56 18.23
C ILE A 66 7.55 5.62 18.33
N ASP A 67 7.70 6.57 19.25
CA ASP A 67 6.71 7.61 19.53
C ASP A 67 6.67 8.65 18.39
N ASN A 68 7.82 8.95 17.80
CA ASN A 68 7.99 9.91 16.71
C ASN A 68 8.24 9.23 15.36
N LEU A 69 7.81 7.98 15.18
CA LEU A 69 8.10 7.24 13.96
C LEU A 69 7.55 7.94 12.70
N TYR A 70 6.50 8.74 12.89
CA TYR A 70 5.93 9.62 11.86
C TYR A 70 6.89 10.71 11.38
N ASP A 71 7.83 11.16 12.20
CA ASP A 71 8.79 12.20 11.85
C ASP A 71 9.97 11.62 11.06
N TYR A 72 10.23 10.32 11.25
CA TYR A 72 11.30 9.59 10.55
C TYR A 72 10.82 8.81 9.32
N THR A 73 9.50 8.75 9.10
CA THR A 73 8.91 8.06 7.95
C THR A 73 8.18 9.06 7.07
N SER A 74 8.35 8.92 5.75
CA SER A 74 7.72 9.76 4.75
C SER A 74 6.23 9.93 5.01
N ASP A 75 5.66 11.11 4.72
CA ASP A 75 4.24 11.42 4.93
C ASP A 75 3.32 10.26 4.51
N ILE A 76 2.82 9.51 5.50
CA ILE A 76 2.06 8.27 5.28
C ILE A 76 0.61 8.67 4.97
N PRO A 77 0.09 8.44 3.75
CA PRO A 77 -1.30 8.78 3.44
C PRO A 77 -2.26 8.01 4.35
N GLY A 78 -3.45 8.56 4.62
CA GLY A 78 -4.39 8.00 5.61
C GLY A 78 -4.79 6.53 5.39
N ASP A 79 -4.76 6.08 4.15
CA ASP A 79 -5.06 4.69 3.74
C ASP A 79 -3.90 3.72 3.99
N TYR A 80 -2.75 4.21 4.44
CA TYR A 80 -1.59 3.42 4.81
C TYR A 80 -1.39 3.47 6.32
N LYS A 81 -0.99 2.34 6.89
CA LYS A 81 -0.67 2.20 8.31
C LYS A 81 0.69 1.56 8.45
N LEU A 82 1.37 1.83 9.56
CA LEU A 82 2.67 1.25 9.87
C LEU A 82 2.65 0.74 11.31
N ARG A 83 3.10 -0.49 11.50
CA ARG A 83 3.08 -1.17 12.80
C ARG A 83 4.42 -1.84 13.05
N ILE A 84 4.94 -1.72 14.28
CA ILE A 84 6.23 -2.27 14.67
C ILE A 84 6.08 -3.07 15.95
N PHE A 85 6.56 -4.30 15.95
CA PHE A 85 6.42 -5.20 17.08
C PHE A 85 7.78 -5.71 17.48
N ASN A 86 8.17 -5.48 18.73
CA ASN A 86 9.32 -6.14 19.31
C ASN A 86 8.82 -7.37 20.09
N THR A 87 9.27 -8.56 19.68
CA THR A 87 8.84 -9.83 20.28
C THR A 87 9.62 -10.18 21.55
N GLY A 88 10.65 -9.40 21.91
CA GLY A 88 11.43 -9.55 23.14
C GLY A 88 12.41 -10.73 23.13
N ASP A 89 12.43 -11.50 22.04
CA ASP A 89 13.36 -12.58 21.69
C ASP A 89 14.50 -12.10 20.77
N GLY A 90 14.59 -10.78 20.57
CA GLY A 90 15.54 -10.14 19.66
C GLY A 90 15.06 -10.03 18.22
N SER A 91 13.77 -10.32 17.97
CA SER A 91 13.11 -10.04 16.70
C SER A 91 12.25 -8.77 16.75
N VAL A 92 12.32 -7.99 15.67
CA VAL A 92 11.48 -6.81 15.43
C VAL A 92 10.75 -6.99 14.11
N TYR A 93 9.42 -7.02 14.17
CA TYR A 93 8.54 -7.09 13.00
C TYR A 93 8.14 -5.69 12.59
N ILE A 94 8.28 -5.39 11.30
CA ILE A 94 7.85 -4.14 10.69
C ILE A 94 6.76 -4.49 9.68
N CYS A 95 5.57 -3.93 9.83
CA CYS A 95 4.41 -4.23 9.00
C CYS A 95 3.84 -2.92 8.44
N SER A 96 3.90 -2.76 7.12
CA SER A 96 3.18 -1.71 6.41
C SER A 96 1.86 -2.28 5.88
N LEU A 97 0.78 -1.52 6.00
CA LEU A 97 -0.56 -1.94 5.64
C LEU A 97 -1.23 -0.93 4.73
N TYR A 98 -2.12 -1.42 3.87
CA TYR A 98 -3.03 -0.62 3.08
C TYR A 98 -4.47 -1.00 3.44
N THR A 99 -5.27 0.01 3.81
CA THR A 99 -6.67 -0.13 4.23
C THR A 99 -7.66 0.40 3.19
N GLY A 100 -7.18 0.86 2.03
CA GLY A 100 -8.03 1.28 0.92
C GLY A 100 -8.77 0.10 0.29
N THR A 101 -10.03 0.31 -0.10
CA THR A 101 -10.90 -0.71 -0.74
C THR A 101 -10.87 -0.66 -2.27
N ASP A 102 -9.99 0.15 -2.81
CA ASP A 102 -9.93 0.62 -4.19
C ASP A 102 -8.88 -0.13 -5.03
N VAL A 103 -8.25 -1.16 -4.45
CA VAL A 103 -7.29 -2.04 -5.10
C VAL A 103 -7.64 -3.51 -4.83
N SER A 104 -7.64 -4.33 -5.89
CA SER A 104 -7.87 -5.77 -5.78
C SER A 104 -6.62 -6.48 -5.25
N THR A 105 -6.81 -7.30 -4.23
CA THR A 105 -5.76 -8.06 -3.53
C THR A 105 -5.16 -9.13 -4.43
N ILE A 106 -5.99 -9.76 -5.27
CA ILE A 106 -5.57 -10.75 -6.27
C ILE A 106 -4.57 -10.12 -7.26
N THR A 107 -4.87 -8.93 -7.77
CA THR A 107 -4.00 -8.22 -8.72
C THR A 107 -2.69 -7.74 -8.06
N LEU A 108 -2.69 -7.52 -6.75
CA LEU A 108 -1.49 -7.13 -6.01
C LEU A 108 -0.53 -8.32 -5.82
N CYS A 109 -1.05 -9.46 -5.34
CA CYS A 109 -0.23 -10.66 -5.10
C CYS A 109 0.37 -11.23 -6.40
N GLU A 110 -0.32 -11.08 -7.54
CA GLU A 110 0.26 -11.42 -8.86
C GLU A 110 1.46 -10.53 -9.24
N MET A 111 1.48 -9.27 -8.80
CA MET A 111 2.47 -8.28 -9.20
C MET A 111 3.68 -8.23 -8.26
N LEU A 112 3.46 -8.46 -6.97
CA LEU A 112 4.49 -8.50 -5.93
C LEU A 112 4.16 -9.67 -4.98
N PRO A 113 4.83 -10.83 -5.15
CA PRO A 113 4.50 -12.04 -4.38
C PRO A 113 4.79 -11.91 -2.88
N ASP A 114 5.66 -10.97 -2.51
CA ASP A 114 6.01 -10.71 -1.11
C ASP A 114 4.89 -9.96 -0.35
N ILE A 115 3.84 -9.51 -1.04
CA ILE A 115 2.67 -8.86 -0.44
C ILE A 115 1.65 -9.91 -0.04
N ASN A 116 1.19 -9.80 1.21
CA ASN A 116 0.26 -10.72 1.81
C ASN A 116 -1.12 -10.09 1.96
N TYR A 117 -2.15 -10.93 1.94
CA TYR A 117 -3.52 -10.55 2.24
C TYR A 117 -3.97 -11.26 3.51
N ALA A 118 -4.45 -10.48 4.47
CA ALA A 118 -4.94 -10.98 5.75
C ALA A 118 -6.35 -11.57 5.58
N ASN A 119 -6.42 -12.87 5.25
CA ASN A 119 -7.66 -13.65 5.22
C ASN A 119 -8.23 -13.95 6.62
N ASP A 120 -7.40 -13.75 7.64
CA ASP A 120 -7.75 -13.77 9.06
C ASP A 120 -6.93 -12.66 9.75
N GLU A 121 -7.28 -12.30 10.99
CA GLU A 121 -6.44 -11.40 11.78
C GLU A 121 -5.08 -12.06 12.01
N TYR A 122 -4.05 -11.55 11.34
CA TYR A 122 -2.70 -12.01 11.59
C TYR A 122 -2.24 -11.43 12.92
N LYS A 123 -2.13 -12.28 13.94
CA LYS A 123 -1.67 -11.94 15.28
C LYS A 123 -0.33 -12.63 15.52
N ILE A 124 0.62 -11.92 16.12
CA ILE A 124 1.80 -12.57 16.67
C ILE A 124 1.42 -13.03 18.07
N MET A 125 1.55 -14.32 18.37
CA MET A 125 1.58 -14.76 19.77
C MET A 125 2.95 -14.44 20.32
N THR A 126 3.02 -13.63 21.37
CA THR A 126 4.27 -13.48 22.12
C THR A 126 4.00 -13.18 23.58
N VAL A 127 4.78 -13.84 24.43
CA VAL A 127 4.66 -13.78 25.87
C VAL A 127 5.39 -12.52 26.35
N ASN A 128 4.64 -11.55 26.88
CA ASN A 128 5.13 -10.57 27.84
C ASN A 128 6.17 -9.53 27.33
N ARG A 129 5.78 -8.61 26.42
CA ARG A 129 6.49 -7.31 26.18
C ARG A 129 5.73 -6.36 25.24
N GLY A 130 6.06 -5.06 25.33
CA GLY A 130 5.27 -3.92 24.83
C GLY A 130 5.21 -3.77 23.30
N TYR A 131 4.06 -3.27 22.84
CA TYR A 131 3.64 -3.23 21.44
C TYR A 131 3.46 -1.78 20.99
N PHE A 132 3.79 -1.50 19.72
CA PHE A 132 3.70 -0.15 19.19
C PHE A 132 3.05 -0.16 17.80
N TYR A 133 1.86 0.41 17.69
CA TYR A 133 1.24 0.65 16.40
C TYR A 133 1.11 2.15 16.16
N VAL A 134 1.46 2.58 14.96
CA VAL A 134 1.38 3.97 14.55
C VAL A 134 0.14 4.10 13.66
N ASP A 135 -0.96 4.52 14.26
CA ASP A 135 -2.19 4.87 13.55
C ASP A 135 -2.40 6.38 13.68
N ARG A 136 -2.38 7.15 12.58
CA ARG A 136 -2.58 8.61 12.72
C ARG A 136 -3.90 8.91 13.42
N PRO A 137 -3.94 9.83 14.40
CA PRO A 137 -2.84 10.55 15.06
C PRO A 137 -2.61 10.06 16.50
N SER A 138 -2.80 8.77 16.79
CA SER A 138 -2.85 8.24 18.14
C SER A 138 -1.95 7.01 18.31
N TYR A 139 -0.93 7.20 19.13
CA TYR A 139 -0.15 6.14 19.75
C TYR A 139 -1.03 5.37 20.73
N VAL A 140 -1.06 4.05 20.64
CA VAL A 140 -1.76 3.21 21.61
C VAL A 140 -0.96 1.93 21.81
N ARG A 141 -0.71 1.62 23.08
CA ARG A 141 -0.11 0.36 23.53
C ARG A 141 -1.24 -0.66 23.72
N THR A 142 -1.21 -1.79 23.00
CA THR A 142 -2.23 -2.87 23.13
C THR A 142 -1.57 -4.19 23.49
N ASP A 143 -2.10 -4.92 24.46
CA ASP A 143 -1.58 -6.23 24.88
C ASP A 143 -2.03 -7.39 23.97
N SER A 144 -2.67 -7.09 22.83
CA SER A 144 -3.10 -8.05 21.81
C SER A 144 -2.74 -7.54 20.41
N PRO A 145 -1.52 -7.80 19.91
CA PRO A 145 -1.05 -7.23 18.65
C PRO A 145 -1.71 -7.91 17.45
N VAL A 146 -2.52 -7.14 16.71
CA VAL A 146 -2.90 -7.50 15.36
C VAL A 146 -1.83 -6.93 14.43
N LEU A 147 -1.03 -7.79 13.80
CA LEU A 147 -0.06 -7.38 12.76
C LEU A 147 -0.79 -6.87 11.53
N ALA A 148 -1.80 -7.61 11.09
CA ALA A 148 -2.63 -7.26 9.94
C ALA A 148 -4.10 -7.55 10.25
N PRO A 149 -4.98 -6.54 10.28
CA PRO A 149 -6.40 -6.75 10.51
C PRO A 149 -7.04 -7.49 9.34
N LEU A 150 -8.16 -8.14 9.59
CA LEU A 150 -8.91 -8.85 8.57
C LEU A 150 -9.18 -7.94 7.35
N ASN A 151 -9.03 -8.50 6.16
CA ASN A 151 -9.22 -7.82 4.88
C ASN A 151 -8.25 -6.66 4.61
N SER A 152 -7.05 -6.69 5.21
CA SER A 152 -5.98 -5.75 4.87
C SER A 152 -4.93 -6.37 3.97
N ILE A 153 -4.33 -5.52 3.15
CA ILE A 153 -3.12 -5.84 2.38
C ILE A 153 -1.94 -5.39 3.22
N TYR A 154 -0.94 -6.25 3.38
CA TYR A 154 0.24 -5.90 4.16
C TYR A 154 1.53 -6.44 3.57
N TYR A 155 2.61 -5.76 3.91
CA TYR A 155 3.98 -6.18 3.65
C TYR A 155 4.74 -6.17 4.99
N SER A 156 5.43 -7.27 5.28
CA SER A 156 6.11 -7.44 6.56
C SER A 156 7.57 -7.81 6.39
N LEU A 157 8.42 -7.19 7.20
CA LEU A 157 9.85 -7.49 7.33
C LEU A 157 10.12 -7.92 8.77
N VAL A 158 11.09 -8.82 8.94
CA VAL A 158 11.57 -9.26 10.25
C VAL A 158 13.04 -8.91 10.35
N LEU A 159 13.37 -8.13 11.36
CA LEU A 159 14.74 -7.88 11.80
C LEU A 159 15.06 -8.89 12.90
N THR A 160 16.15 -9.63 12.75
CA THR A 160 16.68 -10.55 13.76
C THR A 160 18.00 -9.97 14.24
N GLU A 161 18.32 -10.09 15.54
CA GLU A 161 19.53 -9.58 16.20
C GLU A 161 19.48 -8.11 16.69
N TYR A 162 18.32 -7.67 17.20
CA TYR A 162 18.20 -6.41 17.97
C TYR A 162 18.04 -6.65 19.47
#